data_AF-A0A060BQ25-F1
#
_entry.id   AF-A0A060BQ25-F1
#
_cell.length_a   1.000
_cell.length_b   1.000
_cell.length_c   1.000
_cell.angle_alpha   90.00
_cell.angle_beta   90.00
_cell.angle_gamma   90.00
#
_symmetry.space_group_name_H-M   'P 1'
#
loop_
_entity.id
_entity.type
_entity.pdbx_description
1 polymer ?
#
loop_
_entity_poly.entity_id
_entity_poly.type
_entity_poly.pdbx_seq_one_letter_code
_entity_poly.pdbx_strand_id
1 'polypeptide(L)'
;MLPRDVILLNWLYSPDVDATKVRLVAEAGARQYVCPAVQGWNALLPRVDDAWNNIMRLARIGRDYGAEGWLVTDWGDYGHVNDPRMSVAGMVYGACGGWPSTAPERSVVDAGISSLHYGDSSGLVMEL
;
A
#
# COMPACT_ATOMS: atom_id res chain seq x y z
N MET A 1 -13.12 -9.98 -25.84
CA MET A 1 -13.63 -10.06 -24.45
C MET A 1 -12.55 -10.69 -23.59
N LEU A 2 -12.40 -10.24 -22.34
CA LEU A 2 -11.52 -10.90 -21.36
C LEU A 2 -12.14 -12.25 -20.91
N PRO A 3 -11.32 -13.26 -20.55
CA PRO A 3 -11.82 -14.49 -19.92
C PRO A 3 -12.60 -14.19 -18.62
N ARG A 4 -13.56 -15.04 -18.25
CA ARG A 4 -14.40 -14.83 -17.04
C ARG A 4 -13.74 -15.27 -15.75
N ASP A 5 -12.67 -16.06 -15.85
CA ASP A 5 -11.97 -16.72 -14.75
C ASP A 5 -10.69 -16.00 -14.33
N VAL A 6 -10.38 -14.84 -14.92
CA VAL A 6 -9.21 -14.04 -14.54
C VAL A 6 -9.55 -12.98 -13.50
N ILE A 7 -8.57 -12.68 -12.64
CA ILE A 7 -8.61 -11.55 -11.70
C ILE A 7 -7.68 -10.47 -12.26
N LEU A 8 -8.19 -9.25 -12.37
CA LEU A 8 -7.38 -8.10 -12.78
C LEU A 8 -6.56 -7.58 -11.61
N LEU A 9 -5.27 -7.36 -11.83
CA LEU A 9 -4.42 -6.67 -10.86
C LEU A 9 -4.41 -5.18 -11.18
N ASN A 10 -5.15 -4.39 -10.41
CA ASN A 10 -5.34 -2.96 -10.64
C ASN A 10 -4.26 -2.15 -9.90
N TRP A 11 -3.18 -1.84 -10.62
CA TRP A 11 -2.00 -1.17 -10.08
C TRP A 11 -2.19 0.35 -10.03
N LEU A 12 -2.23 0.91 -8.81
CA LEU A 12 -2.58 2.31 -8.57
C LEU A 12 -1.69 2.89 -7.48
N TYR A 13 -0.65 3.62 -7.86
CA TYR A 13 0.41 4.05 -6.93
C TYR A 13 0.36 5.54 -6.54
N SER A 14 -0.64 6.29 -7.00
CA SER A 14 -0.76 7.69 -6.59
C SER A 14 -1.10 7.79 -5.10
N PRO A 15 -0.43 8.65 -4.30
CA PRO A 15 -0.85 8.92 -2.93
C PRO A 15 -2.25 9.53 -2.87
N ASP A 16 -2.66 10.28 -3.92
CA ASP A 16 -3.99 10.86 -4.08
C ASP A 16 -4.94 9.99 -4.92
N VAL A 17 -4.71 8.66 -4.96
CA VAL A 17 -5.51 7.72 -5.75
C VAL A 17 -7.01 7.91 -5.53
N ASP A 18 -7.78 8.03 -6.61
CA ASP A 18 -9.23 8.15 -6.55
C ASP A 18 -9.93 6.82 -6.85
N ALA A 19 -11.24 6.82 -6.72
CA ALA A 19 -12.06 5.64 -6.97
C ALA A 19 -12.26 5.33 -8.46
N THR A 20 -11.86 6.22 -9.37
CA THR A 20 -12.30 6.21 -10.77
C THR A 20 -11.98 4.88 -11.45
N LYS A 21 -10.74 4.41 -11.32
CA LYS A 21 -10.28 3.16 -11.97
C LYS A 21 -10.82 1.90 -11.28
N VAL A 22 -10.93 1.90 -9.95
CA VAL A 22 -11.47 0.75 -9.21
C VAL A 22 -12.96 0.57 -9.50
N ARG A 23 -13.72 1.68 -9.48
CA ARG A 23 -15.14 1.70 -9.83
C ARG A 23 -15.39 1.19 -11.24
N LEU A 24 -14.62 1.66 -12.22
CA LEU A 24 -14.78 1.25 -13.63
C LEU A 24 -14.68 -0.28 -13.78
N VAL A 25 -13.71 -0.89 -13.09
CA VAL A 25 -13.51 -2.34 -13.14
C VAL A 25 -14.66 -3.08 -12.45
N ALA A 26 -15.14 -2.58 -11.31
CA ALA A 26 -16.27 -3.15 -10.59
C ALA A 26 -17.59 -3.05 -11.40
N GLU A 27 -17.88 -1.89 -11.99
CA GLU A 27 -19.07 -1.66 -12.84
C GLU A 27 -19.06 -2.50 -14.12
N ALA A 28 -17.87 -2.84 -14.63
CA ALA A 28 -17.72 -3.77 -15.75
C ALA A 28 -17.99 -5.24 -15.36
N GLY A 29 -18.22 -5.54 -14.07
CA GLY A 29 -18.43 -6.89 -13.55
C GLY A 29 -17.17 -7.75 -13.54
N ALA A 30 -15.99 -7.14 -13.60
CA ALA A 30 -14.71 -7.85 -13.57
C ALA A 30 -14.18 -8.00 -12.15
N ARG A 31 -13.53 -9.14 -11.90
CA ARG A 31 -12.87 -9.46 -10.64
C ARG A 31 -11.56 -8.67 -10.55
N GLN A 32 -11.24 -8.11 -9.38
CA GLN A 32 -10.02 -7.31 -9.22
C GLN A 32 -9.35 -7.44 -7.87
N TYR A 33 -8.03 -7.35 -7.86
CA TYR A 33 -7.23 -6.95 -6.72
C TYR A 33 -6.81 -5.50 -6.89
N VAL A 34 -6.80 -4.75 -5.79
CA VAL A 34 -6.16 -3.44 -5.77
C VAL A 34 -4.70 -3.56 -5.36
N CYS A 35 -3.79 -2.94 -6.10
CA CYS A 35 -2.35 -3.10 -5.86
C CYS A 35 -1.71 -1.75 -5.54
N PRO A 36 -1.56 -1.41 -4.25
CA PRO A 36 -0.78 -0.24 -3.82
C PRO A 36 0.71 -0.56 -3.82
N ALA A 37 1.55 0.42 -3.46
CA ALA A 37 2.99 0.26 -3.46
C ALA A 37 3.68 0.86 -2.22
N VAL A 38 4.82 0.28 -1.84
CA VAL A 38 5.66 0.76 -0.73
C VAL A 38 6.44 2.05 -1.04
N GLN A 39 6.35 2.57 -2.28
CA GLN A 39 6.99 3.83 -2.71
C GLN A 39 8.52 3.87 -2.61
N GLY A 40 9.19 2.72 -2.71
CA GLY A 40 10.65 2.60 -2.67
C GLY A 40 11.37 2.71 -4.01
N TRP A 41 10.66 2.51 -5.14
CA TRP A 41 11.30 2.40 -6.45
C TRP A 41 11.97 3.70 -6.89
N ASN A 42 13.10 3.56 -7.60
CA ASN A 42 13.90 4.66 -8.15
C ASN A 42 14.25 5.76 -7.11
N ALA A 43 14.40 5.38 -5.85
CA ALA A 43 14.78 6.29 -4.77
C ALA A 43 15.74 5.57 -3.80
N LEU A 44 16.65 6.31 -3.17
CA LEU A 44 17.53 5.74 -2.16
C LEU A 44 16.76 5.41 -0.87
N LEU A 45 15.80 6.26 -0.51
CA LEU A 45 14.89 6.11 0.61
C LEU A 45 13.44 6.12 0.12
N PRO A 46 12.55 5.31 0.71
CA PRO A 46 11.15 5.25 0.33
C PRO A 46 10.42 6.53 0.73
N ARG A 47 9.42 6.92 -0.06
CA ARG A 47 8.51 8.02 0.28
C ARG A 47 7.42 7.48 1.21
N VAL A 48 7.72 7.42 2.49
CA VAL A 48 6.88 6.78 3.53
C VAL A 48 5.49 7.42 3.61
N ASP A 49 5.41 8.76 3.54
CA ASP A 49 4.13 9.49 3.51
C ASP A 49 3.25 9.07 2.32
N ASP A 50 3.87 9.00 1.14
CA ASP A 50 3.18 8.60 -0.08
C ASP A 50 2.71 7.14 0.02
N ALA A 51 3.50 6.28 0.66
CA ALA A 51 3.17 4.87 0.84
C ALA A 51 1.94 4.75 1.75
N TRP A 52 1.94 5.42 2.89
CA TRP A 52 0.78 5.45 3.80
C TRP A 52 -0.48 5.93 3.08
N ASN A 53 -0.40 7.10 2.43
CA ASN A 53 -1.54 7.71 1.75
C ASN A 53 -2.07 6.82 0.62
N ASN A 54 -1.19 6.27 -0.21
CA ASN A 54 -1.57 5.36 -1.29
C ASN A 54 -2.22 4.08 -0.75
N ILE A 55 -1.56 3.40 0.19
CA ILE A 55 -1.99 2.10 0.72
C ILE A 55 -3.34 2.23 1.43
N MET A 56 -3.46 3.14 2.39
CA MET A 56 -4.66 3.26 3.21
C MET A 56 -5.88 3.72 2.41
N ARG A 57 -5.66 4.66 1.47
CA ARG A 57 -6.73 5.15 0.60
C ARG A 57 -7.18 4.07 -0.38
N LEU A 58 -6.25 3.38 -1.04
CA LEU A 58 -6.60 2.34 -2.00
C LEU A 58 -7.25 1.12 -1.34
N ALA A 59 -6.80 0.74 -0.13
CA ALA A 59 -7.44 -0.33 0.62
C ALA A 59 -8.91 0.00 0.95
N ARG A 60 -9.19 1.24 1.38
CA ARG A 60 -10.56 1.71 1.58
C ARG A 60 -11.37 1.64 0.30
N ILE A 61 -10.86 2.21 -0.80
CA ILE A 61 -11.55 2.21 -2.10
C ILE A 61 -11.80 0.77 -2.57
N GLY A 62 -10.82 -0.12 -2.45
CA GLY A 62 -10.96 -1.53 -2.80
C GLY A 62 -12.13 -2.19 -2.05
N ARG A 63 -12.27 -1.92 -0.75
CA ARG A 63 -13.43 -2.41 0.02
C ARG A 63 -14.75 -1.79 -0.42
N ASP A 64 -14.78 -0.48 -0.61
CA ASP A 64 -16.00 0.26 -1.00
C ASP A 64 -16.56 -0.25 -2.34
N TYR A 65 -15.70 -0.78 -3.23
CA TYR A 65 -16.06 -1.33 -4.54
C TYR A 65 -15.93 -2.86 -4.65
N GLY A 66 -15.80 -3.57 -3.54
CA GLY A 66 -15.84 -5.04 -3.52
C GLY A 66 -14.67 -5.74 -4.23
N ALA A 67 -13.47 -5.18 -4.19
CA ALA A 67 -12.26 -5.86 -4.63
C ALA A 67 -12.09 -7.19 -3.89
N GLU A 68 -11.74 -8.26 -4.62
CA GLU A 68 -11.60 -9.61 -4.07
C GLU A 68 -10.35 -9.78 -3.20
N GLY A 69 -9.40 -8.84 -3.30
CA GLY A 69 -8.16 -8.87 -2.57
C GLY A 69 -7.27 -7.67 -2.88
N TRP A 70 -6.04 -7.76 -2.39
CA TRP A 70 -4.98 -6.79 -2.65
C TRP A 70 -3.62 -7.46 -2.75
N LEU A 71 -2.67 -6.72 -3.30
CA LEU A 71 -1.27 -7.11 -3.40
C LEU A 71 -0.41 -5.86 -3.24
N VAL A 72 0.36 -5.76 -2.15
CA VAL A 72 1.37 -4.69 -2.00
C VAL A 72 2.51 -4.96 -2.94
N THR A 73 2.87 -3.94 -3.70
CA THR A 73 3.99 -4.01 -4.62
C THR A 73 5.23 -3.33 -4.03
N ASP A 74 6.38 -3.96 -4.25
CA ASP A 74 7.70 -3.42 -3.97
C ASP A 74 8.54 -3.59 -5.23
N TRP A 75 8.91 -2.48 -5.86
CA TRP A 75 9.54 -2.45 -7.18
C TRP A 75 11.02 -2.07 -7.05
N GLY A 76 11.88 -2.84 -7.70
CA GLY A 76 13.33 -2.68 -7.69
C GLY A 76 13.89 -1.95 -8.92
N ASP A 77 13.24 -0.88 -9.35
CA ASP A 77 13.61 -0.15 -10.56
C ASP A 77 15.09 0.30 -10.52
N TYR A 78 15.75 0.29 -11.68
CA TYR A 78 17.14 0.69 -11.86
C TYR A 78 18.17 -0.09 -11.02
N GLY A 79 17.93 -1.39 -10.83
CA GLY A 79 18.86 -2.28 -10.13
C GLY A 79 18.66 -2.30 -8.62
N HIS A 80 17.47 -1.92 -8.15
CA HIS A 80 17.09 -1.95 -6.73
C HIS A 80 18.02 -1.07 -5.88
N VAL A 81 18.12 0.21 -6.26
CA VAL A 81 19.02 1.19 -5.61
C VAL A 81 18.73 1.41 -4.13
N ASN A 82 17.49 1.18 -3.68
CA ASN A 82 17.10 1.12 -2.27
C ASN A 82 17.53 -0.20 -1.65
N ASP A 83 17.91 -0.18 -0.38
CA ASP A 83 18.03 -1.41 0.40
C ASP A 83 16.62 -2.03 0.60
N PRO A 84 16.40 -3.34 0.33
CA PRO A 84 15.09 -3.97 0.52
C PRO A 84 14.51 -3.84 1.93
N ARG A 85 15.35 -3.67 2.96
CA ARG A 85 14.90 -3.45 4.34
C ARG A 85 14.13 -2.14 4.50
N MET A 86 14.32 -1.18 3.60
CA MET A 86 13.61 0.09 3.64
C MET A 86 12.12 -0.08 3.32
N SER A 87 11.72 -1.16 2.66
CA SER A 87 10.31 -1.43 2.31
C SER A 87 9.45 -1.88 3.50
N VAL A 88 10.07 -2.19 4.65
CA VAL A 88 9.36 -2.75 5.82
C VAL A 88 8.24 -1.84 6.30
N ALA A 89 8.44 -0.53 6.37
CA ALA A 89 7.38 0.41 6.79
C ALA A 89 6.15 0.32 5.87
N GLY A 90 6.37 0.35 4.55
CA GLY A 90 5.31 0.19 3.56
C GLY A 90 4.62 -1.19 3.63
N MET A 91 5.37 -2.26 3.90
CA MET A 91 4.78 -3.60 4.11
C MET A 91 3.90 -3.66 5.37
N VAL A 92 4.32 -3.01 6.46
CA VAL A 92 3.53 -2.91 7.70
C VAL A 92 2.26 -2.09 7.48
N TYR A 93 2.35 -0.93 6.83
CA TYR A 93 1.18 -0.14 6.42
C TYR A 93 0.23 -0.96 5.59
N GLY A 94 0.80 -1.75 4.70
CA GLY A 94 0.09 -2.75 3.96
C GLY A 94 -0.73 -3.68 4.86
N ALA A 95 -0.06 -4.40 5.75
CA ALA A 95 -0.74 -5.32 6.68
C ALA A 95 -1.85 -4.63 7.47
N CYS A 96 -1.63 -3.38 7.90
CA CYS A 96 -2.62 -2.54 8.58
C CYS A 96 -3.81 -2.16 7.67
N GLY A 97 -3.57 -1.86 6.40
CA GLY A 97 -4.59 -1.54 5.40
C GLY A 97 -5.38 -2.77 4.94
N GLY A 98 -4.89 -3.98 5.21
CA GLY A 98 -5.46 -5.26 4.83
C GLY A 98 -6.83 -5.58 5.45
N TRP A 99 -7.89 -4.89 5.00
CA TRP A 99 -9.28 -5.08 5.44
C TRP A 99 -9.50 -4.94 6.96
N PRO A 100 -8.93 -3.92 7.64
CA PRO A 100 -9.10 -3.82 9.08
C PRO A 100 -10.55 -3.43 9.44
N SER A 101 -11.10 -3.94 10.54
CA SER A 101 -12.43 -3.48 11.01
C SER A 101 -12.46 -1.98 11.30
N THR A 102 -11.30 -1.40 11.68
CA THR A 102 -11.11 0.02 11.92
C THR A 102 -9.74 0.42 11.41
N ALA A 103 -9.65 1.50 10.63
CA ALA A 103 -8.36 1.99 10.15
C ALA A 103 -7.52 2.47 11.34
N PRO A 104 -6.25 2.02 11.46
CA PRO A 104 -5.39 2.49 12.53
C PRO A 104 -4.95 3.93 12.29
N GLU A 105 -4.68 4.63 13.39
CA GLU A 105 -3.99 5.92 13.39
C GLU A 105 -2.54 5.72 12.95
N ARG A 106 -2.05 6.59 12.05
CA ARG A 106 -0.69 6.48 11.53
C ARG A 106 0.37 6.53 12.62
N SER A 107 0.24 7.47 13.56
CA SER A 107 1.18 7.65 14.68
C SER A 107 1.34 6.38 15.52
N VAL A 108 0.28 5.61 15.70
CA VAL A 108 0.33 4.33 16.43
C VAL A 108 1.13 3.29 15.65
N VAL A 109 0.93 3.22 14.33
CA VAL A 109 1.67 2.29 13.46
C VAL A 109 3.14 2.69 13.38
N ASP A 110 3.42 3.98 13.20
CA ASP A 110 4.78 4.53 13.12
C ASP A 110 5.56 4.31 14.41
N ALA A 111 4.97 4.57 15.58
CA ALA A 111 5.59 4.26 16.87
C ALA A 111 5.86 2.75 17.06
N GLY A 112 4.96 1.90 16.55
CA GLY A 112 5.15 0.45 16.52
C GLY A 112 6.33 0.03 15.64
N ILE A 113 6.48 0.61 14.46
CA ILE A 113 7.62 0.37 13.56
C ILE A 113 8.92 0.85 14.22
N SER A 114 8.95 2.08 14.74
CA SER A 114 10.10 2.65 15.45
C SER A 114 10.61 1.72 16.56
N SER A 115 9.71 1.25 17.42
CA SER A 115 10.08 0.40 18.56
C SER A 115 10.42 -1.04 18.17
N LEU A 116 9.61 -1.68 17.32
CA LEU A 116 9.75 -3.12 17.02
C LEU A 116 10.76 -3.41 15.92
N HIS A 117 10.85 -2.55 14.90
CA HIS A 117 11.74 -2.77 13.76
C HIS A 117 13.08 -2.07 13.93
N TYR A 118 13.07 -0.80 14.36
CA TYR A 118 14.29 0.00 14.48
C TYR A 118 14.90 -0.01 15.89
N GLY A 119 14.22 -0.56 16.90
CA GLY A 119 14.70 -0.57 18.28
C GLY A 119 14.76 0.81 18.92
N ASP A 120 14.08 1.80 18.35
CA ASP A 120 14.01 3.16 18.89
C ASP A 120 12.96 3.22 20.00
N SER A 121 13.43 3.32 21.24
CA SER A 121 12.57 3.41 22.43
C SER A 121 11.80 4.73 22.52
N SER A 122 12.19 5.76 21.76
CA SER A 122 11.44 7.03 21.74
C SER A 122 10.17 6.94 20.89
N GLY A 123 10.14 6.04 19.90
CA GLY A 123 9.03 5.88 18.97
C GLY A 123 9.04 6.86 17.80
N LEU A 124 10.06 7.71 17.68
CA LEU A 124 10.04 8.91 16.83
C LEU A 124 10.83 8.77 15.53
N VAL A 125 11.57 7.68 15.30
CA VAL A 125 12.41 7.56 14.08
C VAL A 125 11.61 7.66 12.77
N MET A 126 10.33 7.29 12.81
CA MET A 126 9.39 7.39 11.68
C MET A 126 8.75 8.77 11.51
N GLU A 127 8.97 9.69 12.46
CA GLU A 127 8.46 11.08 12.43
C GLU A 127 9.50 12.09 11.90
N LEU A 128 10.70 11.63 11.56
CA LEU A 128 11.82 12.44 11.04
C LEU A 128 11.63 12.80 9.56
#